data_AF-D7PIV6-F1
#
_entry.id   AF-D7PIV6-F1
#
_cell.length_a   1.000
_cell.length_b   1.000
_cell.length_c   1.000
_cell.angle_alpha   90.00
_cell.angle_beta   90.00
_cell.angle_gamma   90.00
#
_symmetry.space_group_name_H-M   'P 1'
#
loop_
_entity.id
_entity.type
_entity.pdbx_description
1 polymer ?
#
loop_
_entity_poly.entity_id
_entity_poly.type
_entity_poly.pdbx_seq_one_letter_code
_entity_poly.pdbx_strand_id
1 'polypeptide(L)'
;MQGFGILASAIVALIVLAAFKNAILEDVSAVDYCWRIVLGCGAIPGLLALYFRLTIPETPRYTMDVEYDVNKATNDITSYLHKTDTQDDRDGAGNYVDVPKASWSDFRNYFGKWSNGKVLLGTAVSWFALDIAFYGIGLNNGIILSAIGYADTHDADLNLKAYNSLKNMAVGNIIITIMGTVPGYWVTVAFVDSWGRKPIQLMGFAVLTVLFIVMGAAFTPLKEHSIPAFIVLFTLLQFFQNFGPNTTTFIVPGEVFPTRYRSTGHGISAASGKLGAIVAQVGF
;
A
#
# COMPACT_ATOMS: atom_id res chain seq x y z
N MET A 1 -0.54 -6.26 -4.53
CA MET A 1 -1.59 -5.23 -4.39
C MET A 1 -2.10 -5.22 -2.96
N GLN A 2 -1.86 -4.13 -2.22
CA GLN A 2 -2.25 -3.98 -0.82
C GLN A 2 -3.77 -4.18 -0.60
N GLY A 3 -4.60 -3.79 -1.58
CA GLY A 3 -6.06 -3.91 -1.50
C GLY A 3 -6.58 -5.31 -1.19
N PHE A 4 -5.97 -6.37 -1.74
CA PHE A 4 -6.38 -7.75 -1.43
C PHE A 4 -6.05 -8.15 0.01
N GLY A 5 -4.95 -7.65 0.57
CA GLY A 5 -4.59 -7.90 1.97
C GLY A 5 -5.59 -7.24 2.92
N ILE A 6 -5.97 -5.98 2.64
CA ILE A 6 -7.01 -5.25 3.40
C ILE A 6 -8.34 -5.99 3.32
N LEU A 7 -8.74 -6.42 2.11
CA LEU A 7 -9.98 -7.15 1.89
C LEU A 7 -10.00 -8.48 2.64
N ALA A 8 -8.93 -9.29 2.50
CA ALA A 8 -8.81 -10.57 3.18
C ALA A 8 -8.88 -10.40 4.70
N SER A 9 -8.19 -9.39 5.25
CA SER A 9 -8.23 -9.10 6.69
C SER A 9 -9.66 -8.78 7.16
N ALA A 10 -10.41 -7.95 6.43
CA ALA A 10 -11.78 -7.61 6.78
C ALA A 10 -12.75 -8.81 6.66
N ILE A 11 -12.55 -9.67 5.66
CA ILE A 11 -13.33 -10.91 5.50
C ILE A 11 -13.05 -11.89 6.64
N VAL A 12 -11.77 -12.11 6.98
CA VAL A 12 -11.39 -12.95 8.12
C VAL A 12 -12.01 -12.42 9.41
N ALA A 13 -11.95 -11.11 9.65
CA ALA A 13 -12.59 -10.49 10.81
C ALA A 13 -14.11 -10.77 10.85
N LEU A 14 -14.81 -10.64 9.72
CA LEU A 14 -16.24 -10.92 9.64
C LEU A 14 -16.56 -12.41 9.91
N ILE A 15 -15.76 -13.33 9.37
CA ILE A 15 -15.92 -14.78 9.59
C ILE A 15 -15.70 -15.13 11.07
N VAL A 16 -14.64 -14.61 11.68
CA VAL A 16 -14.33 -14.85 13.09
C VAL A 16 -15.43 -14.30 13.99
N LEU A 17 -15.90 -13.07 13.74
CA LEU A 17 -17.03 -12.50 14.47
C LEU A 17 -18.29 -13.36 14.34
N ALA A 18 -18.60 -13.83 13.13
CA ALA A 18 -19.76 -14.70 12.92
C ALA A 18 -19.64 -16.04 13.66
N ALA A 19 -18.44 -16.65 13.69
CA ALA A 19 -18.18 -17.89 14.41
C ALA A 19 -18.30 -17.73 15.93
N PHE A 20 -17.87 -16.59 16.47
CA PHE A 20 -17.92 -16.28 17.90
C PHE A 20 -19.20 -15.57 18.34
N LYS A 21 -20.20 -15.43 17.47
CA LYS A 21 -21.44 -14.68 17.76
C LYS A 21 -22.07 -15.09 19.09
N ASN A 22 -22.36 -16.38 19.28
CA ASN A 22 -23.04 -16.85 20.50
C ASN A 22 -22.19 -16.60 21.75
N ALA A 23 -20.87 -16.83 21.67
CA ALA A 23 -19.94 -16.58 22.76
C ALA A 23 -19.88 -15.07 23.12
N ILE A 24 -19.89 -14.18 22.13
CA ILE A 24 -19.89 -12.72 22.35
C ILE A 24 -21.21 -12.27 22.99
N LEU A 25 -22.34 -12.87 22.60
CA LEU A 25 -23.65 -12.54 23.17
C LEU A 25 -23.76 -12.98 24.63
N GLU A 26 -23.14 -14.11 24.99
CA GLU A 26 -23.06 -14.57 26.39
C GLU A 26 -22.07 -13.74 27.21
N ASP A 27 -20.86 -13.50 26.67
CA ASP A 27 -19.82 -12.70 27.31
C ASP A 27 -19.00 -11.91 26.27
N VAL A 28 -19.05 -10.59 26.37
CA VAL A 28 -18.30 -9.67 25.49
C VAL A 28 -16.78 -9.89 25.57
N SER A 29 -16.27 -10.50 26.64
CA SER A 29 -14.84 -10.83 26.77
C SER A 29 -14.37 -11.79 25.66
N ALA A 30 -15.30 -12.54 25.04
CA ALA A 30 -15.00 -13.40 23.90
C ALA A 30 -14.40 -12.65 22.69
N VAL A 31 -14.63 -11.33 22.59
CA VAL A 31 -13.99 -10.46 21.58
C VAL A 31 -12.45 -10.49 21.69
N ASP A 32 -11.89 -10.75 22.88
CA ASP A 32 -10.43 -10.89 23.06
C ASP A 32 -9.85 -12.03 22.20
N TYR A 33 -10.57 -13.15 22.08
CA TYR A 33 -10.15 -14.24 21.22
C TYR A 33 -10.24 -13.86 19.74
N CYS A 34 -11.25 -13.09 19.35
CA CYS A 34 -11.47 -12.69 17.97
C CYS A 34 -10.28 -11.92 17.38
N TRP A 35 -9.80 -10.87 18.05
CA TRP A 35 -8.69 -10.06 17.50
C TRP A 35 -7.38 -10.85 17.46
N ARG A 36 -7.14 -11.74 18.44
CA ARG A 36 -5.96 -12.63 18.45
C ARG A 36 -5.97 -13.59 17.27
N ILE A 37 -7.12 -14.18 16.96
CA ILE A 37 -7.29 -15.07 15.81
C ILE A 37 -7.08 -14.30 14.51
N VAL A 38 -7.67 -13.12 14.37
CA VAL A 38 -7.50 -12.28 13.16
C VAL A 38 -6.02 -11.92 12.94
N LEU A 39 -5.30 -11.51 13.99
CA LEU A 39 -3.86 -11.27 13.91
C LEU A 39 -3.07 -12.54 13.58
N GLY A 40 -3.43 -13.67 14.21
CA GLY A 40 -2.80 -14.97 13.96
C GLY A 40 -2.96 -15.42 12.51
N CYS A 41 -4.14 -15.26 11.91
CA CYS A 41 -4.37 -15.53 10.49
C CYS A 41 -3.49 -14.65 9.59
N GLY A 42 -3.20 -13.41 10.01
CA GLY A 42 -2.28 -12.52 9.31
C GLY A 42 -0.84 -13.02 9.24
N ALA A 43 -0.42 -13.92 10.15
CA ALA A 43 0.91 -14.54 10.11
C ALA A 43 1.04 -15.59 9.00
N ILE A 44 -0.07 -16.19 8.53
CA ILE A 44 -0.05 -17.30 7.56
C ILE A 44 0.60 -16.87 6.23
N PRO A 45 0.19 -15.76 5.57
CA PRO A 45 0.87 -15.32 4.36
C PRO A 45 2.34 -14.97 4.57
N GLY A 46 2.70 -14.46 5.76
CA GLY A 46 4.09 -14.15 6.12
C GLY A 46 4.96 -15.40 6.23
N LEU A 47 4.45 -16.45 6.86
CA LEU A 47 5.13 -17.75 6.96
C LEU A 47 5.27 -18.42 5.59
N LEU A 48 4.23 -18.35 4.75
CA LEU A 48 4.30 -18.84 3.37
C LEU A 48 5.36 -18.07 2.56
N ALA A 49 5.39 -16.74 2.68
CA ALA A 49 6.39 -15.91 2.01
C ALA A 49 7.81 -16.22 2.50
N LEU A 50 8.00 -16.49 3.81
CA LEU A 50 9.28 -16.89 4.37
C LEU A 50 9.72 -18.26 3.81
N TYR A 51 8.82 -19.24 3.78
CA TYR A 51 9.10 -20.54 3.18
C TYR A 51 9.57 -20.38 1.73
N PHE A 52 8.82 -19.64 0.91
CA PHE A 52 9.23 -19.38 -0.47
C PHE A 52 10.56 -18.64 -0.56
N ARG A 53 10.80 -17.63 0.28
CA ARG A 53 12.05 -16.87 0.30
C ARG A 53 13.27 -17.76 0.65
N LEU A 54 13.09 -18.77 1.50
CA LEU A 54 14.15 -19.72 1.85
C LEU A 54 14.39 -20.78 0.75
N THR A 55 13.41 -21.02 -0.12
CA THR A 55 13.51 -22.01 -1.21
C THR A 55 13.90 -21.43 -2.57
N ILE A 56 13.65 -20.13 -2.81
CA ILE A 56 13.96 -19.47 -4.07
C ILE A 56 15.47 -19.15 -4.11
N PRO A 57 16.19 -19.57 -5.18
CA PRO A 57 17.61 -19.24 -5.33
C PRO A 57 17.79 -17.73 -5.51
N GLU A 58 18.97 -17.24 -5.14
CA GLU A 58 19.31 -15.82 -5.32
C GLU A 58 19.29 -15.42 -6.80
N THR A 59 19.02 -14.14 -7.05
CA THR A 59 18.92 -13.67 -8.43
C THR A 59 20.26 -13.84 -9.15
N PRO A 60 20.29 -14.28 -10.43
CA PRO A 60 21.53 -14.50 -11.17
C PRO A 60 22.45 -13.27 -11.20
N ARG A 61 21.85 -12.08 -11.22
CA ARG A 61 22.56 -10.81 -11.16
C ARG A 61 23.28 -10.60 -9.84
N TYR A 62 22.70 -11.00 -8.72
CA TYR A 62 23.36 -10.96 -7.42
C TYR A 62 24.50 -11.98 -7.34
N THR A 63 24.25 -13.21 -7.79
CA THR A 63 25.27 -14.28 -7.85
C THR A 63 26.48 -13.86 -8.71
N MET A 64 26.23 -13.18 -9.83
CA MET A 64 27.27 -12.69 -10.72
C MET A 64 27.99 -11.45 -10.17
N ASP A 65 27.25 -10.42 -9.75
CA ASP A 65 27.81 -9.10 -9.42
C ASP A 65 28.37 -9.03 -7.98
N VAL A 66 27.89 -9.90 -7.08
CA VAL A 66 28.24 -9.88 -5.64
C VAL A 66 28.95 -11.15 -5.20
N GLU A 67 28.45 -12.33 -5.56
CA GLU A 67 29.12 -13.60 -5.23
C GLU A 67 30.30 -13.90 -6.18
N TYR A 68 30.42 -13.15 -7.28
CA TYR A 68 31.42 -13.33 -8.34
C TYR A 68 31.40 -14.75 -8.96
N ASP A 69 30.26 -15.45 -8.88
CA ASP A 69 30.08 -16.80 -9.42
C ASP A 69 29.28 -16.78 -10.72
N VAL A 70 30.00 -16.56 -11.83
CA VAL A 70 29.44 -16.48 -13.18
C VAL A 70 28.82 -17.81 -13.63
N ASN A 71 29.39 -18.94 -13.18
CA ASN A 71 28.93 -20.28 -13.61
C ASN A 71 27.58 -20.63 -12.99
N LYS A 72 27.42 -20.36 -11.69
CA LYS A 72 26.14 -20.54 -10.99
C LYS A 72 25.06 -19.60 -11.54
N ALA A 73 25.40 -18.32 -11.79
CA ALA A 73 24.49 -17.38 -12.42
C ALA A 73 24.03 -17.82 -13.82
N THR A 74 24.96 -18.33 -14.65
CA THR A 74 24.64 -18.82 -16.00
C THR A 74 23.76 -20.07 -15.95
N ASN A 75 24.03 -21.01 -15.04
CA ASN A 75 23.20 -22.20 -14.85
C ASN A 75 21.80 -21.85 -14.36
N ASP A 76 21.68 -20.90 -13.42
CA ASP A 76 20.38 -20.42 -12.95
C ASP A 76 19.59 -19.78 -14.10
N ILE A 77 20.21 -18.88 -14.88
CA ILE A 77 19.60 -18.28 -16.09
C ILE A 77 19.11 -19.35 -17.06
N THR A 78 19.96 -20.34 -17.35
CA THR A 78 19.68 -21.41 -18.30
C THR A 78 18.52 -22.29 -17.81
N SER A 79 18.48 -22.62 -16.52
CA SER A 79 17.40 -23.40 -15.91
C SER A 79 16.04 -22.69 -15.94
N TYR A 80 16.02 -21.35 -15.87
CA TYR A 80 14.79 -20.54 -15.91
C TYR A 80 14.36 -20.12 -17.33
N LEU A 81 15.31 -19.98 -18.27
CA LEU A 81 15.05 -19.57 -19.67
C LEU A 81 14.73 -20.74 -20.61
N HIS A 82 14.87 -22.00 -20.19
CA HIS A 82 14.49 -23.16 -20.99
C HIS A 82 12.96 -23.32 -21.11
N LYS A 83 12.35 -22.38 -21.83
CA LYS A 83 11.08 -22.54 -22.55
C LYS A 83 11.01 -21.75 -23.86
N THR A 84 12.11 -21.24 -24.38
CA THR A 84 12.14 -20.75 -25.76
C THR A 84 13.46 -21.12 -26.41
N ASP A 85 13.34 -22.04 -27.35
CA ASP A 85 14.33 -22.44 -28.32
C ASP A 85 14.64 -21.25 -29.22
N THR A 86 15.71 -20.52 -28.92
CA THR A 86 16.46 -19.76 -29.93
C THR A 86 17.92 -19.76 -29.52
N GLN A 87 18.67 -20.56 -30.25
CA GLN A 87 20.11 -20.54 -30.37
C GLN A 87 20.52 -19.24 -31.09
N ASP A 88 20.55 -18.12 -30.36
CA ASP A 88 21.23 -16.89 -30.75
C ASP A 88 21.63 -16.14 -29.47
N ASP A 89 22.75 -15.40 -29.49
CA ASP A 89 23.44 -14.72 -28.37
C ASP A 89 24.53 -15.51 -27.62
N ARG A 90 25.39 -16.22 -28.36
CA ARG A 90 26.72 -16.63 -27.85
C ARG A 90 27.83 -15.57 -28.02
N ASP A 91 27.49 -14.31 -28.33
CA ASP A 91 28.46 -13.21 -28.51
C ASP A 91 28.22 -12.03 -27.56
N GLY A 92 27.88 -12.34 -26.31
CA GLY A 92 27.58 -11.37 -25.26
C GLY A 92 28.34 -11.60 -23.96
N ALA A 93 29.57 -12.12 -23.99
CA ALA A 93 30.50 -11.96 -22.87
C ALA A 93 30.95 -10.49 -22.82
N GLY A 94 29.98 -9.62 -22.49
CA GLY A 94 30.10 -8.17 -22.57
C GLY A 94 31.20 -7.67 -21.66
N ASN A 95 32.04 -6.81 -22.22
CA ASN A 95 33.04 -6.01 -21.51
C ASN A 95 32.56 -5.65 -20.11
N TYR A 96 33.29 -6.10 -19.08
CA TYR A 96 33.13 -5.62 -17.71
C TYR A 96 33.39 -4.12 -17.71
N VAL A 97 32.33 -3.31 -17.80
CA VAL A 97 32.41 -1.89 -17.49
C VAL A 97 32.48 -1.82 -15.98
N ASP A 98 33.68 -1.54 -15.45
CA ASP A 98 33.90 -1.32 -14.02
C ASP A 98 32.99 -0.16 -13.58
N VAL A 99 31.84 -0.49 -12.98
CA VAL A 99 30.83 0.50 -12.59
C VAL A 99 31.36 1.17 -11.32
N PRO A 100 31.73 2.46 -11.35
CA PRO A 100 32.33 3.11 -10.19
C PRO A 100 31.38 3.06 -9.00
N LYS A 101 31.86 2.49 -7.88
CA LYS A 101 31.10 2.35 -6.63
C LYS A 101 30.47 3.69 -6.26
N ALA A 102 29.19 3.69 -5.90
CA ALA A 102 28.48 4.90 -5.51
C ALA A 102 29.16 5.53 -4.28
N SER A 103 29.56 6.80 -4.37
CA SER A 103 30.16 7.56 -3.28
C SER A 103 29.18 8.61 -2.74
N TRP A 104 29.23 8.87 -1.43
CA TRP A 104 28.45 9.93 -0.80
C TRP A 104 28.79 11.33 -1.33
N SER A 105 30.04 11.56 -1.75
CA SER A 105 30.44 12.81 -2.39
C SER A 105 29.71 12.99 -3.73
N ASP A 106 29.68 11.95 -4.55
CA ASP A 106 29.03 11.99 -5.86
C ASP A 106 27.50 12.13 -5.74
N PHE A 107 26.90 11.50 -4.73
CA PHE A 107 25.48 11.68 -4.41
C PHE A 107 25.16 13.14 -4.10
N ARG A 108 25.96 13.77 -3.22
CA ARG A 108 25.79 15.18 -2.83
C ARG A 108 26.02 16.12 -4.01
N ASN A 109 27.00 15.83 -4.86
CA ASN A 109 27.28 16.59 -6.07
C ASN A 109 26.14 16.44 -7.10
N TYR A 110 25.53 15.26 -7.21
CA TYR A 110 24.42 15.02 -8.13
C TYR A 110 23.12 15.70 -7.68
N PHE A 111 22.69 15.47 -6.43
CA PHE A 111 21.44 16.02 -5.89
C PHE A 111 21.57 17.46 -5.38
N GLY A 112 22.78 17.96 -5.16
CA GLY A 112 23.05 19.38 -4.89
C GLY A 112 22.75 20.28 -6.09
N LYS A 113 22.75 19.73 -7.32
CA LYS A 113 22.26 20.45 -8.50
C LYS A 113 20.74 20.52 -8.47
N TRP A 114 20.18 21.73 -8.52
CA TRP A 114 18.73 21.95 -8.44
C TRP A 114 17.92 21.15 -9.47
N SER A 115 18.46 20.95 -10.67
CA SER A 115 17.81 20.15 -11.72
C SER A 115 17.44 18.73 -11.26
N ASN A 116 18.27 18.15 -10.40
CA ASN A 116 18.13 16.79 -9.89
C ASN A 116 17.52 16.78 -8.47
N GLY A 117 17.94 17.73 -7.63
CA GLY A 117 17.42 17.90 -6.28
C GLY A 117 15.92 18.16 -6.24
N LYS A 118 15.37 18.92 -7.21
CA LYS A 118 13.92 19.15 -7.30
C LYS A 118 13.11 17.87 -7.56
N VAL A 119 13.70 16.88 -8.24
CA VAL A 119 13.04 15.58 -8.49
C VAL A 119 12.97 14.79 -7.19
N LEU A 120 14.07 14.73 -6.43
CA LEU A 120 14.10 14.10 -5.11
C LEU A 120 13.15 14.78 -4.13
N LEU A 121 13.11 16.11 -4.13
CA LEU A 121 12.17 16.86 -3.31
C LEU A 121 10.72 16.56 -3.71
N GLY A 122 10.43 16.54 -5.01
CA GLY A 122 9.09 16.23 -5.52
C GLY A 122 8.62 14.83 -5.14
N THR A 123 9.46 13.81 -5.26
CA THR A 123 9.13 12.45 -4.83
C THR A 123 8.96 12.34 -3.33
N ALA A 124 9.84 12.97 -2.54
CA ALA A 124 9.77 12.94 -1.08
C ALA A 124 8.53 13.66 -0.53
N VAL A 125 8.26 14.89 -1.00
CA VAL A 125 7.11 15.70 -0.54
C VAL A 125 5.78 15.07 -0.95
N SER A 126 5.69 14.55 -2.19
CA SER A 126 4.46 13.90 -2.63
C SER A 126 4.16 12.62 -1.86
N TRP A 127 5.18 11.80 -1.58
CA TRP A 127 4.99 10.61 -0.75
C TRP A 127 4.65 10.97 0.71
N PHE A 128 5.32 11.97 1.29
CA PHE A 128 4.98 12.48 2.62
C PHE A 128 3.52 12.95 2.71
N ALA A 129 3.07 13.80 1.78
CA ALA A 129 1.71 14.33 1.78
C ALA A 129 0.66 13.24 1.58
N LEU A 130 0.94 12.27 0.69
CA LEU A 130 0.10 11.10 0.51
C LEU A 130 -0.01 10.30 1.82
N ASP A 131 1.11 9.94 2.43
CA ASP A 131 1.13 9.01 3.56
C ASP A 131 0.45 9.61 4.79
N ILE A 132 0.44 10.94 4.95
CA ILE A 132 -0.38 11.62 5.97
C ILE A 132 -1.85 11.24 5.80
N ALA A 133 -2.40 11.48 4.61
CA ALA A 133 -3.81 11.22 4.33
C ALA A 133 -4.11 9.70 4.32
N PHE A 134 -3.24 8.91 3.69
CA PHE A 134 -3.44 7.48 3.48
C PHE A 134 -3.47 6.72 4.81
N TYR A 135 -2.48 6.94 5.68
CA TYR A 135 -2.42 6.26 6.96
C TYR A 135 -3.37 6.89 7.98
N GLY A 136 -3.53 8.21 7.99
CA GLY A 136 -4.49 8.89 8.87
C GLY A 136 -5.93 8.40 8.68
N ILE A 137 -6.30 8.07 7.45
CA ILE A 137 -7.63 7.52 7.16
C ILE A 137 -7.65 6.00 7.25
N GLY A 138 -6.64 5.33 6.69
CA GLY A 138 -6.59 3.87 6.60
C GLY A 138 -6.52 3.19 7.97
N LEU A 139 -5.72 3.72 8.89
CA LEU A 139 -5.60 3.17 10.25
C LEU A 139 -6.83 3.48 11.11
N ASN A 140 -7.47 4.62 10.87
CA ASN A 140 -8.64 5.07 11.63
C ASN A 140 -9.98 4.74 10.96
N ASN A 141 -10.02 3.84 9.96
CA ASN A 141 -11.25 3.57 9.20
C ASN A 141 -12.41 3.08 10.10
N GLY A 142 -12.13 2.16 11.04
CA GLY A 142 -13.14 1.71 12.01
C GLY A 142 -13.63 2.84 12.93
N ILE A 143 -12.74 3.74 13.33
CA ILE A 143 -13.08 4.92 14.16
C ILE A 143 -13.94 5.90 13.36
N ILE A 144 -13.61 6.14 12.09
CA ILE A 144 -14.41 7.00 11.20
C ILE A 144 -15.81 6.41 11.02
N LEU A 145 -15.92 5.11 10.74
CA LEU A 145 -17.20 4.40 10.62
C LEU A 145 -18.03 4.45 11.91
N SER A 146 -17.37 4.42 13.07
CA SER A 146 -18.02 4.64 14.36
C SER A 146 -18.49 6.08 14.53
N ALA A 147 -17.63 7.06 14.24
CA ALA A 147 -17.91 8.47 14.44
C ALA A 147 -19.07 9.00 13.58
N ILE A 148 -19.25 8.45 12.38
CA ILE A 148 -20.39 8.78 11.49
C ILE A 148 -21.67 8.02 11.85
N GLY A 149 -21.63 7.12 12.85
CA GLY A 149 -22.79 6.32 13.27
C GLY A 149 -23.07 5.09 12.41
N TYR A 150 -22.21 4.74 11.44
CA TYR A 150 -22.39 3.52 10.63
C TYR A 150 -22.21 2.25 11.46
N ALA A 151 -21.25 2.29 12.39
CA ALA A 151 -21.03 1.20 13.33
C ALA A 151 -21.94 1.28 14.56
N ASP A 152 -22.65 2.38 14.78
CA ASP A 152 -23.50 2.50 15.96
C ASP A 152 -24.79 1.68 15.76
N THR A 153 -25.19 1.01 16.83
CA THR A 153 -26.43 0.25 16.87
C THR A 153 -27.20 0.64 18.12
N HIS A 154 -28.51 0.85 17.95
CA HIS A 154 -29.43 1.25 19.02
C HIS A 154 -29.91 0.03 19.82
N ASP A 155 -29.09 -1.01 19.88
CA ASP A 155 -29.37 -2.24 20.61
C ASP A 155 -29.31 -1.97 22.12
N ALA A 156 -30.35 -2.39 22.86
CA ALA A 156 -30.43 -2.21 24.31
C ALA A 156 -29.46 -3.14 25.07
N ASP A 157 -29.13 -4.29 24.49
CA ASP A 157 -28.18 -5.24 25.04
C ASP A 157 -26.74 -4.86 24.64
N LEU A 158 -25.86 -4.74 25.64
CA LEU A 158 -24.48 -4.27 25.45
C LEU A 158 -23.64 -5.27 24.63
N ASN A 159 -23.88 -6.57 24.80
CA ASN A 159 -23.14 -7.63 24.11
C ASN A 159 -23.53 -7.69 22.63
N LEU A 160 -24.84 -7.59 22.37
CA LEU A 160 -25.40 -7.49 21.02
C LEU A 160 -24.92 -6.22 20.31
N LYS A 161 -24.89 -5.08 21.01
CA LYS A 161 -24.35 -3.82 20.51
C LYS A 161 -22.89 -3.96 20.10
N ALA A 162 -22.06 -4.57 20.94
CA ALA A 162 -20.64 -4.79 20.63
C ALA A 162 -20.46 -5.68 19.39
N TYR A 163 -21.19 -6.81 19.33
CA TYR A 163 -21.16 -7.70 18.17
C TYR A 163 -21.59 -6.99 16.87
N ASN A 164 -22.75 -6.33 16.88
CA ASN A 164 -23.28 -5.68 15.69
C ASN A 164 -22.40 -4.51 15.25
N SER A 165 -21.83 -3.75 16.19
CA SER A 165 -20.93 -2.65 15.88
C SER A 165 -19.66 -3.14 15.16
N LEU A 166 -18.99 -4.16 15.70
CA LEU A 166 -17.80 -4.75 15.09
C LEU A 166 -18.11 -5.38 13.72
N LYS A 167 -19.26 -6.05 13.61
CA LYS A 167 -19.74 -6.61 12.35
C LYS A 167 -19.98 -5.50 11.31
N ASN A 168 -20.64 -4.41 11.69
CA ASN A 168 -20.88 -3.28 10.79
C ASN A 168 -19.56 -2.62 10.36
N MET A 169 -18.58 -2.42 11.27
CA MET A 169 -17.25 -1.93 10.88
C MET A 169 -16.57 -2.84 9.86
N ALA A 170 -16.61 -4.16 10.07
CA ALA A 170 -16.03 -5.13 9.14
C ALA A 170 -16.71 -5.06 7.75
N VAL A 171 -18.05 -5.00 7.72
CA VAL A 171 -18.83 -4.86 6.49
C VAL A 171 -18.53 -3.53 5.78
N GLY A 172 -18.46 -2.43 6.51
CA GLY A 172 -18.11 -1.12 5.95
C GLY A 172 -16.72 -1.11 5.31
N ASN A 173 -15.73 -1.69 6.00
CA ASN A 173 -14.38 -1.87 5.46
C ASN A 173 -14.37 -2.72 4.17
N ILE A 174 -15.16 -3.79 4.11
CA ILE A 174 -15.31 -4.62 2.90
C ILE A 174 -15.88 -3.79 1.75
N ILE A 175 -16.98 -3.06 1.99
CA ILE A 175 -17.63 -2.21 0.97
C ILE A 175 -16.63 -1.19 0.42
N ILE A 176 -15.97 -0.44 1.30
CA ILE A 176 -15.01 0.59 0.91
C ILE A 176 -13.84 -0.02 0.13
N THR A 177 -13.37 -1.21 0.51
CA THR A 177 -12.22 -1.85 -0.14
C THR A 177 -12.57 -2.43 -1.51
N ILE A 178 -13.74 -3.08 -1.65
CA ILE A 178 -14.20 -3.66 -2.92
C ILE A 178 -14.59 -2.56 -3.91
N MET A 179 -15.21 -1.48 -3.45
CA MET A 179 -15.72 -0.43 -4.32
C MET A 179 -14.68 0.66 -4.60
N GLY A 180 -13.75 0.89 -3.68
CA GLY A 180 -12.74 1.95 -3.78
C GLY A 180 -11.34 1.43 -4.02
N THR A 181 -10.76 0.80 -3.00
CA THR A 181 -9.33 0.44 -2.96
C THR A 181 -8.91 -0.51 -4.09
N VAL A 182 -9.60 -1.65 -4.24
CA VAL A 182 -9.24 -2.68 -5.22
C VAL A 182 -9.43 -2.17 -6.66
N PRO A 183 -10.57 -1.57 -7.04
CA PRO A 183 -10.73 -0.98 -8.36
C PRO A 183 -9.73 0.12 -8.65
N GLY A 184 -9.39 0.97 -7.66
CA GLY A 184 -8.42 2.05 -7.86
C GLY A 184 -7.03 1.54 -8.29
N TYR A 185 -6.57 0.41 -7.73
CA TYR A 185 -5.34 -0.23 -8.18
C TYR A 185 -5.44 -0.75 -9.61
N TRP A 186 -6.53 -1.44 -9.97
CA TRP A 186 -6.73 -1.98 -11.31
C TRP A 186 -6.86 -0.91 -12.38
N VAL A 187 -7.55 0.19 -12.07
CA VAL A 187 -7.62 1.34 -12.97
C VAL A 187 -6.23 1.97 -13.11
N THR A 188 -5.42 2.04 -12.05
CA THR A 188 -4.03 2.47 -12.23
C THR A 188 -3.26 1.57 -13.17
N VAL A 189 -3.34 0.25 -13.00
CA VAL A 189 -2.67 -0.72 -13.88
C VAL A 189 -3.10 -0.52 -15.34
N ALA A 190 -4.38 -0.30 -15.58
CA ALA A 190 -4.90 -0.08 -16.94
C ALA A 190 -4.41 1.22 -17.59
N PHE A 191 -4.21 2.29 -16.83
CA PHE A 191 -3.95 3.63 -17.38
C PHE A 191 -2.52 4.15 -17.17
N VAL A 192 -1.71 3.55 -16.30
CA VAL A 192 -0.38 4.08 -15.91
C VAL A 192 0.60 4.17 -17.08
N ASP A 193 0.53 3.25 -18.03
CA ASP A 193 1.37 3.24 -19.23
C ASP A 193 0.80 4.10 -20.36
N SER A 194 -0.52 4.31 -20.41
CA SER A 194 -1.15 5.13 -21.46
C SER A 194 -1.16 6.63 -21.12
N TRP A 195 -1.51 7.00 -19.88
CA TRP A 195 -1.59 8.40 -19.44
C TRP A 195 -0.28 8.89 -18.82
N GLY A 196 0.55 7.97 -18.35
CA GLY A 196 1.77 8.28 -17.61
C GLY A 196 1.52 8.55 -16.12
N ARG A 197 2.60 8.50 -15.34
CA ARG A 197 2.56 8.52 -13.87
C ARG A 197 2.23 9.92 -13.34
N LYS A 198 2.85 10.96 -13.89
CA LYS A 198 2.71 12.34 -13.43
C LYS A 198 1.28 12.90 -13.60
N PRO A 199 0.60 12.74 -14.74
CA PRO A 199 -0.80 13.18 -14.87
C PRO A 199 -1.74 12.47 -13.89
N ILE A 200 -1.59 11.15 -13.73
CA ILE A 200 -2.38 10.37 -12.76
C ILE A 200 -2.14 10.87 -11.34
N GLN A 201 -0.89 11.13 -10.96
CA GLN A 201 -0.56 11.64 -9.63
C GLN A 201 -1.17 13.02 -9.35
N LEU A 202 -1.06 13.95 -10.30
CA LEU A 202 -1.62 15.30 -10.16
C LEU A 202 -3.16 15.28 -10.11
N MET A 203 -3.78 14.49 -10.98
CA MET A 203 -5.23 14.28 -10.98
C MET A 203 -5.71 13.72 -9.65
N GLY A 204 -5.04 12.66 -9.16
CA GLY A 204 -5.39 12.07 -7.87
C GLY A 204 -5.27 13.06 -6.71
N PHE A 205 -4.17 13.83 -6.61
CA PHE A 205 -4.05 14.87 -5.57
C PHE A 205 -5.12 15.96 -5.70
N ALA A 206 -5.44 16.41 -6.92
CA ALA A 206 -6.46 17.43 -7.14
C ALA A 206 -7.85 16.94 -6.71
N VAL A 207 -8.24 15.73 -7.14
CA VAL A 207 -9.52 15.12 -6.78
C VAL A 207 -9.60 14.87 -5.27
N LEU A 208 -8.54 14.32 -4.67
CA LEU A 208 -8.48 14.13 -3.21
C LEU A 208 -8.64 15.44 -2.46
N THR A 209 -7.99 16.52 -2.90
CA THR A 209 -8.12 17.84 -2.26
C THR A 209 -9.58 18.31 -2.26
N VAL A 210 -10.27 18.20 -3.40
CA VAL A 210 -11.69 18.55 -3.50
C VAL A 210 -12.54 17.65 -2.60
N LEU A 211 -12.32 16.34 -2.62
CA LEU A 211 -13.06 15.39 -1.78
C LEU A 211 -12.86 15.66 -0.28
N PHE A 212 -11.63 15.95 0.16
CA PHE A 212 -11.34 16.32 1.55
C PHE A 212 -12.05 17.60 1.97
N ILE A 213 -12.04 18.64 1.12
CA ILE A 213 -12.75 19.90 1.40
C ILE A 213 -14.26 19.64 1.51
N VAL A 214 -14.84 18.89 0.58
CA VAL A 214 -16.27 18.56 0.60
C VAL A 214 -16.63 17.75 1.85
N MET A 215 -15.87 16.70 2.17
CA MET A 215 -16.13 15.86 3.33
C MET A 215 -15.93 16.60 4.66
N GLY A 216 -14.94 17.49 4.74
CA GLY A 216 -14.70 18.32 5.92
C GLY A 216 -15.79 19.37 6.12
N ALA A 217 -16.15 20.11 5.07
CA ALA A 217 -17.16 21.15 5.14
C ALA A 217 -18.58 20.60 5.33
N ALA A 218 -18.89 19.44 4.73
CA ALA A 218 -20.18 18.80 4.83
C ALA A 218 -20.25 17.70 5.91
N PHE A 219 -19.28 17.62 6.82
CA PHE A 219 -19.20 16.52 7.80
C PHE A 219 -20.48 16.38 8.64
N THR A 220 -20.92 17.46 9.30
CA THR A 220 -22.13 17.47 10.12
C THR A 220 -23.39 17.10 9.33
N PRO A 221 -23.72 17.76 8.20
CA PRO A 221 -24.92 17.40 7.43
C PRO A 221 -24.84 15.99 6.83
N LEU A 222 -23.66 15.50 6.42
CA LEU A 222 -23.51 14.13 5.94
C LEU A 222 -23.79 13.13 7.07
N LYS A 223 -23.27 13.38 8.27
CA LYS A 223 -23.51 12.53 9.44
C LYS A 223 -24.98 12.49 9.85
N GLU A 224 -25.65 13.65 9.87
CA GLU A 224 -27.04 13.76 10.37
C GLU A 224 -28.08 13.34 9.33
N HIS A 225 -27.84 13.55 8.04
CA HIS A 225 -28.84 13.36 7.00
C HIS A 225 -28.55 12.20 6.04
N SER A 226 -27.28 11.80 5.84
CA SER A 226 -26.97 10.73 4.87
C SER A 226 -25.62 10.04 5.09
N ILE A 227 -25.61 9.04 5.97
CA ILE A 227 -24.48 8.11 6.13
C ILE A 227 -24.10 7.43 4.80
N PRO A 228 -25.04 6.98 3.93
CA PRO A 228 -24.68 6.41 2.63
C PRO A 228 -23.90 7.37 1.73
N ALA A 229 -24.25 8.66 1.72
CA ALA A 229 -23.51 9.66 0.95
C ALA A 229 -22.09 9.84 1.47
N PHE A 230 -21.89 9.80 2.80
CA PHE A 230 -20.55 9.80 3.39
C PHE A 230 -19.74 8.60 2.91
N ILE A 231 -20.31 7.39 2.94
CA ILE A 231 -19.63 6.16 2.50
C ILE A 231 -19.25 6.24 1.01
N VAL A 232 -20.12 6.79 0.16
CA VAL A 232 -19.81 6.99 -1.26
C VAL A 232 -18.63 7.93 -1.44
N LEU A 233 -18.63 9.10 -0.77
CA LEU A 233 -17.52 10.06 -0.83
C LEU A 233 -16.22 9.46 -0.29
N PHE A 234 -16.29 8.73 0.82
CA PHE A 234 -15.14 8.05 1.41
C PHE A 234 -14.60 6.93 0.51
N THR A 235 -15.49 6.21 -0.18
CA THR A 235 -15.11 5.19 -1.16
C THR A 235 -14.44 5.82 -2.38
N LEU A 236 -14.95 6.96 -2.87
CA LEU A 236 -14.30 7.72 -3.94
C LEU A 236 -12.92 8.24 -3.52
N LEU A 237 -12.77 8.65 -2.27
CA LEU A 237 -11.48 9.05 -1.71
C LEU A 237 -10.49 7.89 -1.76
N GLN A 238 -10.89 6.71 -1.26
CA GLN A 238 -10.07 5.49 -1.36
C GLN A 238 -9.78 5.10 -2.82
N PHE A 239 -10.76 5.24 -3.71
CA PHE A 239 -10.58 4.98 -5.13
C PHE A 239 -9.49 5.87 -5.73
N PHE A 240 -9.61 7.19 -5.66
CA PHE A 240 -8.66 8.13 -6.26
C PHE A 240 -7.31 8.19 -5.54
N GLN A 241 -7.26 7.79 -4.27
CA GLN A 241 -5.99 7.63 -3.58
C GLN A 241 -5.18 6.48 -4.20
N ASN A 242 -5.85 5.35 -4.52
CA ASN A 242 -5.22 4.21 -5.17
C ASN A 242 -5.05 4.42 -6.69
N PHE A 243 -6.06 4.99 -7.36
CA PHE A 243 -6.02 5.52 -8.73
C PHE A 243 -5.41 6.92 -8.78
N GLY A 244 -4.16 7.01 -8.35
CA GLY A 244 -3.53 8.30 -8.17
C GLY A 244 -2.24 8.22 -7.36
N PRO A 245 -2.10 9.03 -6.31
CA PRO A 245 -0.83 9.21 -5.63
C PRO A 245 -0.32 7.93 -4.95
N ASN A 246 -1.17 7.06 -4.39
CA ASN A 246 -0.67 5.85 -3.71
C ASN A 246 0.16 4.97 -4.64
N THR A 247 -0.34 4.64 -5.82
CA THR A 247 0.42 3.79 -6.73
C THR A 247 1.59 4.55 -7.37
N THR A 248 1.38 5.81 -7.75
CA THR A 248 2.39 6.59 -8.50
C THR A 248 3.58 7.02 -7.65
N THR A 249 3.42 7.31 -6.35
CA THR A 249 4.55 7.66 -5.47
C THR A 249 5.50 6.49 -5.21
N PHE A 250 5.05 5.25 -5.37
CA PHE A 250 5.96 4.09 -5.34
C PHE A 250 6.68 3.87 -6.69
N ILE A 251 5.99 4.12 -7.81
CA ILE A 251 6.54 3.92 -9.15
C ILE A 251 7.58 4.99 -9.51
N VAL A 252 7.21 6.27 -9.36
CA VAL A 252 8.01 7.41 -9.85
C VAL A 252 9.45 7.39 -9.32
N PRO A 253 9.73 7.21 -8.01
CA PRO A 253 11.10 7.18 -7.50
C PRO A 253 11.91 5.99 -8.03
N GLY A 254 11.26 4.88 -8.39
CA GLY A 254 11.90 3.74 -9.05
C GLY A 254 12.35 4.05 -10.48
N GLU A 255 11.62 4.92 -11.19
CA GLU A 255 11.85 5.22 -12.61
C GLU A 255 12.75 6.47 -12.82
N VAL A 256 12.59 7.51 -12.00
CA VAL A 256 13.25 8.82 -12.25
C VAL A 256 14.68 8.92 -11.75
N PHE A 257 15.10 8.05 -10.82
CA PHE A 257 16.45 8.09 -10.27
C PHE A 257 17.43 7.25 -11.09
N PRO A 258 18.66 7.77 -11.35
CA PRO A 258 19.69 7.01 -12.03
C PRO A 258 20.00 5.71 -11.28
N THR A 259 20.25 4.62 -12.01
CA THR A 259 20.52 3.29 -11.44
C THR A 259 21.55 3.33 -10.30
N ARG A 260 22.59 4.16 -10.42
CA ARG A 260 23.65 4.33 -9.39
C ARG A 260 23.15 4.83 -8.04
N TYR A 261 22.10 5.64 -8.00
CA TYR A 261 21.54 6.24 -6.77
C TYR A 261 20.08 5.90 -6.54
N ARG A 262 19.49 5.01 -7.36
CA ARG A 262 18.06 4.69 -7.33
C ARG A 262 17.63 4.20 -5.96
N SER A 263 18.37 3.25 -5.37
CA SER A 263 18.06 2.71 -4.04
C SER A 263 18.07 3.80 -2.95
N THR A 264 19.11 4.65 -2.93
CA THR A 264 19.21 5.75 -1.95
C THR A 264 18.13 6.79 -2.12
N GLY A 265 17.88 7.27 -3.35
CA GLY A 265 16.84 8.27 -3.62
C GLY A 265 15.44 7.74 -3.35
N HIS A 266 15.17 6.49 -3.73
CA HIS A 266 13.91 5.80 -3.42
C HIS A 266 13.77 5.64 -1.90
N GLY A 267 14.83 5.23 -1.20
CA GLY A 267 14.86 5.10 0.25
C GLY A 267 14.56 6.40 0.99
N ILE A 268 15.14 7.53 0.57
CA ILE A 268 14.85 8.86 1.15
C ILE A 268 13.38 9.25 0.91
N SER A 269 12.86 9.00 -0.30
CA SER A 269 11.47 9.30 -0.63
C SER A 269 10.50 8.43 0.19
N ALA A 270 10.78 7.14 0.32
CA ALA A 270 10.01 6.21 1.13
C ALA A 270 10.06 6.54 2.63
N ALA A 271 11.24 6.91 3.15
CA ALA A 271 11.40 7.36 4.53
C ALA A 271 10.59 8.62 4.81
N SER A 272 10.53 9.55 3.85
CA SER A 272 9.67 10.74 3.94
C SER A 272 8.20 10.35 3.99
N GLY A 273 7.75 9.40 3.16
CA GLY A 273 6.41 8.81 3.28
C GLY A 273 6.12 8.30 4.70
N LYS A 274 7.00 7.47 5.25
CA LYS A 274 6.83 6.92 6.61
C LYS A 274 6.80 7.99 7.70
N LEU A 275 7.57 9.08 7.55
CA LEU A 275 7.45 10.23 8.45
C LEU A 275 6.05 10.86 8.38
N GLY A 276 5.48 10.99 7.17
CA GLY A 276 4.10 11.45 6.98
C GLY A 276 3.08 10.55 7.68
N ALA A 277 3.26 9.23 7.58
CA ALA A 277 2.41 8.25 8.28
C ALA A 277 2.46 8.42 9.81
N ILE A 278 3.66 8.63 10.38
CA ILE A 278 3.85 8.86 11.82
C ILE A 278 3.17 10.17 12.25
N VAL A 279 3.36 11.26 11.48
CA VAL A 279 2.71 12.54 11.76
C VAL A 279 1.19 12.38 11.79
N ALA A 280 0.62 11.62 10.85
CA ALA A 280 -0.82 11.37 10.84
C ALA A 280 -1.30 10.62 12.07
N GLN A 281 -0.57 9.59 12.52
CA GLN A 281 -1.00 8.75 13.63
C GLN A 281 -0.79 9.37 15.02
N VAL A 282 0.20 10.25 15.16
CA VAL A 282 0.52 10.92 16.43
C VAL A 282 -0.18 12.28 16.55
N GLY A 283 -0.37 12.97 15.42
CA GLY A 283 -0.91 14.33 15.38
C GLY A 283 -2.43 14.43 15.28
N PHE A 284 -3.11 13.37 14.85
CA PHE A 284 -4.56 13.32 14.61
C PHE A 284 -5.14 11.99 15.07
#